data_AF-A0AAW0L1H7-F1
#
_entry.id   AF-A0AAW0L1H7-F1
#
_cell.length_a   1.000
_cell.length_b   1.000
_cell.length_c   1.000
_cell.angle_alpha   90.00
_cell.angle_beta   90.00
_cell.angle_gamma   90.00
#
_symmetry.space_group_name_H-M   'P 1'
#
loop_
_entity.id
_entity.type
_entity.pdbx_description
1 polymer ?
#
loop_
_entity_poly.entity_id
_entity_poly.type
_entity_poly.pdbx_seq_one_letter_code
_entity_poly.pdbx_strand_id
1 'polypeptide(L)'
;MLSHIEDGDRELKKPVMFTEFGLSNLNKDYQPSQRDRFYKTIFDVIYKSAKKNRAGAGMEEYNDDFGIVPWERRSTYSLITEQSCNLARIRGLNQLKGYLKELCLEGH
;
A
#
# COMPACT_ATOMS: atom_id res chain seq x y z
N MET A 1 -5.01 -1.20 13.38
CA MET A 1 -5.09 -0.41 12.12
C MET A 1 -6.41 0.33 12.00
N LEU A 2 -7.56 -0.35 11.97
CA LEU A 2 -8.87 0.32 11.86
C LEU A 2 -9.13 1.29 13.02
N SER A 3 -8.82 0.89 14.26
CA SER A 3 -8.91 1.79 15.43
C SER A 3 -8.09 3.07 15.24
N HIS A 4 -6.82 2.97 14.83
CA HIS A 4 -5.99 4.16 14.57
C HIS A 4 -6.56 5.08 13.48
N ILE A 5 -7.18 4.51 12.43
CA ILE A 5 -7.87 5.30 11.40
C ILE A 5 -9.09 6.00 11.98
N GLU A 6 -9.87 5.29 12.81
CA GLU A 6 -11.05 5.83 13.47
C GLU A 6 -10.69 6.93 14.45
N ASP A 7 -9.67 6.73 15.28
CA ASP A 7 -9.17 7.72 16.24
C ASP A 7 -8.62 8.96 15.52
N GLY A 8 -7.87 8.77 14.43
CA GLY A 8 -7.37 9.86 13.61
C GLY A 8 -8.49 10.71 12.99
N ASP A 9 -9.53 10.06 12.47
CA ASP A 9 -10.69 10.69 11.84
C ASP A 9 -11.65 11.34 12.85
N ARG A 10 -11.91 10.67 13.97
CA ARG A 10 -12.96 11.06 14.93
C ARG A 10 -12.44 11.91 16.06
N GLU A 11 -11.34 11.52 16.68
CA GLU A 11 -10.81 12.16 17.88
C GLU A 11 -9.81 13.25 17.51
N LEU A 12 -8.81 12.92 16.70
CA LEU A 12 -7.70 13.83 16.40
C LEU A 12 -7.99 14.81 15.25
N LYS A 13 -8.97 14.50 14.41
CA LYS A 13 -9.29 15.25 13.17
C LYS A 13 -8.06 15.48 12.28
N LYS A 14 -7.16 14.50 12.24
CA LYS A 14 -5.89 14.56 11.51
C LYS A 14 -5.73 13.37 10.56
N PRO A 15 -5.09 13.57 9.40
CA PRO A 15 -4.71 12.46 8.53
C PRO A 15 -3.78 11.49 9.25
N VAL A 16 -4.00 10.18 9.06
CA VAL A 16 -3.14 9.09 9.54
C VAL A 16 -2.32 8.52 8.39
N MET A 17 -1.00 8.66 8.46
CA MET A 17 -0.08 8.04 7.52
C MET A 17 0.50 6.77 8.13
N PHE A 18 0.40 5.65 7.42
CA PHE A 18 1.17 4.45 7.76
C PHE A 18 2.49 4.53 7.00
N THR A 19 3.56 4.93 7.67
CA THR A 19 4.88 5.12 7.04
C THR A 19 5.69 3.83 7.00
N GLU A 20 5.35 2.85 7.84
CA GLU A 20 6.08 1.61 7.98
C GLU A 20 5.13 0.45 8.27
N PHE A 21 5.29 -0.63 7.50
CA PHE A 21 4.69 -1.93 7.77
C PHE A 21 5.49 -2.99 7.01
N GLY A 22 5.60 -4.19 7.58
CA GLY A 22 6.38 -5.26 6.98
C GLY A 22 6.08 -6.61 7.61
N LEU A 23 6.36 -7.68 6.88
CA LEU A 23 6.33 -9.05 7.41
C LEU A 23 7.69 -9.71 7.19
N SER A 24 8.46 -9.89 8.26
CA SER A 24 9.81 -10.48 8.20
C SER A 24 9.79 -11.90 7.64
N ASN A 25 10.79 -12.23 6.84
CA ASN A 25 11.03 -13.59 6.33
C ASN A 25 11.68 -14.52 7.39
N LEU A 26 12.18 -13.97 8.50
CA LEU A 26 12.72 -14.74 9.63
C LEU A 26 11.63 -15.29 10.56
N ASN A 27 10.37 -14.96 10.31
CA ASN A 27 9.26 -15.52 11.06
C ASN A 27 9.21 -17.05 10.88
N LYS A 28 8.95 -17.76 11.98
CA LYS A 28 8.81 -19.21 11.94
C LYS A 28 7.71 -19.61 10.95
N ASP A 29 8.00 -20.60 10.11
CA ASP A 29 7.10 -21.11 9.07
C ASP A 29 6.68 -20.04 8.03
N TYR A 30 7.54 -19.04 7.81
CA TYR A 30 7.29 -17.99 6.82
C TYR A 30 7.16 -18.56 5.42
N GLN A 31 6.11 -18.13 4.72
CA GLN A 31 5.94 -18.31 3.29
C GLN A 31 5.73 -16.97 2.60
N PRO A 32 6.30 -16.76 1.39
CA PRO A 32 6.08 -15.56 0.59
C PRO A 32 4.60 -15.14 0.44
N SER A 33 3.70 -16.12 0.30
CA SER A 33 2.25 -15.89 0.17
C SER A 33 1.63 -15.22 1.40
N GLN A 34 2.22 -15.39 2.58
CA GLN A 34 1.79 -14.71 3.80
C GLN A 34 2.11 -13.22 3.73
N ARG A 35 3.26 -12.83 3.16
CA ARG A 35 3.64 -11.42 2.95
C ARG A 35 2.71 -10.76 1.93
N ASP A 36 2.41 -11.45 0.84
CA ASP A 36 1.45 -10.96 -0.17
C ASP A 36 0.05 -10.76 0.43
N ARG A 37 -0.45 -11.72 1.22
CA ARG A 37 -1.74 -11.59 1.93
C ARG A 37 -1.72 -10.45 2.96
N PHE A 38 -0.62 -10.30 3.68
CA PHE A 38 -0.43 -9.23 4.66
C PHE A 38 -0.48 -7.85 3.98
N TYR A 39 0.29 -7.66 2.91
CA TYR A 39 0.30 -6.40 2.15
C TYR A 39 -1.04 -6.12 1.49
N LYS A 40 -1.66 -7.13 0.87
CA LYS A 40 -3.02 -6.98 0.32
C LYS A 40 -4.01 -6.49 1.38
N THR A 41 -3.97 -7.05 2.58
CA THR A 41 -4.88 -6.66 3.68
C THR A 41 -4.65 -5.20 4.10
N ILE A 42 -3.39 -4.78 4.24
CA ILE A 42 -3.03 -3.41 4.59
C ILE A 42 -3.47 -2.43 3.49
N PHE A 43 -3.16 -2.74 2.23
CA PHE A 43 -3.55 -1.92 1.08
C PHE A 43 -5.06 -1.82 0.92
N ASP A 44 -5.81 -2.91 1.09
CA ASP A 44 -7.28 -2.90 1.07
C ASP A 44 -7.86 -1.96 2.13
N VAL A 45 -7.30 -1.94 3.35
CA VAL A 45 -7.73 -1.05 4.43
C VAL A 45 -7.42 0.42 4.10
N ILE A 46 -6.20 0.69 3.62
CA ILE A 46 -5.78 2.04 3.20
C ILE A 46 -6.66 2.55 2.06
N TYR A 47 -6.94 1.72 1.06
CA TYR A 47 -7.78 2.11 -0.08
C TYR A 47 -9.21 2.43 0.36
N LYS A 48 -9.81 1.58 1.21
CA LYS A 48 -11.15 1.84 1.79
C LYS A 48 -11.19 3.11 2.62
N SER A 49 -10.10 3.42 3.34
CA SER A 49 -9.92 4.69 4.06
C SER A 49 -9.87 5.86 3.08
N ALA A 50 -8.99 5.81 2.08
CA ALA A 50 -8.82 6.85 1.06
C ALA A 50 -10.11 7.16 0.29
N LYS A 51 -10.91 6.13 -0.06
CA LYS A 51 -12.20 6.30 -0.73
C LYS A 51 -13.20 7.14 0.08
N LYS A 52 -13.04 7.21 1.40
CA LYS A 52 -13.83 8.05 2.31
C LYS A 52 -13.18 9.42 2.56
N ASN A 53 -12.24 9.85 1.73
CA ASN A 53 -11.39 11.03 1.92
C ASN A 53 -10.56 11.00 3.21
N ARG A 54 -10.12 9.81 3.63
CA ARG A 54 -9.24 9.60 4.79
C ARG A 54 -7.84 9.19 4.34
N ALA A 55 -6.91 9.09 5.27
CA ALA A 55 -5.48 9.09 4.97
C ALA A 55 -4.89 7.73 4.52
N GLY A 56 -3.66 7.76 3.96
CA GLY A 56 -2.94 6.63 3.35
C GLY A 56 -1.41 6.66 3.51
N ALA A 57 -0.73 5.61 3.04
CA ALA A 57 0.59 5.11 3.50
C ALA A 57 1.79 5.31 2.54
N GLY A 58 3.03 5.14 3.03
CA GLY A 58 4.31 5.10 2.29
C GLY A 58 5.32 4.10 2.91
N MET A 59 6.49 3.88 2.28
CA MET A 59 7.62 3.05 2.78
C MET A 59 8.97 3.66 2.32
N GLU A 60 10.03 3.53 3.14
CA GLU A 60 11.40 4.02 2.86
C GLU A 60 12.47 2.91 3.07
N GLU A 61 13.71 3.17 2.68
CA GLU A 61 14.72 2.24 2.12
C GLU A 61 15.92 1.96 3.05
N TYR A 62 16.00 0.77 3.65
CA TYR A 62 17.25 0.03 3.96
C TYR A 62 16.91 -1.48 4.02
N ASN A 63 17.70 -2.35 3.38
CA ASN A 63 17.39 -3.78 3.26
C ASN A 63 17.73 -4.53 4.55
N ASP A 64 16.80 -4.51 5.50
CA ASP A 64 16.65 -5.54 6.54
C ASP A 64 15.67 -6.62 6.03
N ASP A 65 15.34 -7.63 6.84
CA ASP A 65 14.52 -8.80 6.48
C ASP A 65 13.11 -8.51 5.89
N PHE A 66 12.77 -7.22 5.74
CA PHE A 66 11.55 -6.67 5.18
C PHE A 66 11.69 -6.18 3.73
N GLY A 67 12.89 -6.21 3.15
CA GLY A 67 13.17 -5.80 1.78
C GLY A 67 12.23 -6.42 0.73
N ILE A 68 11.84 -5.60 -0.25
CA ILE A 68 11.04 -6.00 -1.42
C ILE A 68 11.90 -5.73 -2.65
N VAL A 69 12.22 -6.78 -3.40
CA VAL A 69 12.87 -6.65 -4.71
C VAL A 69 11.79 -6.84 -5.79
N PRO A 70 11.36 -5.76 -6.48
CA PRO A 70 10.16 -5.80 -7.33
C PRO A 70 10.22 -6.84 -8.45
N TRP A 71 11.38 -7.04 -9.08
CA TRP A 71 11.56 -7.97 -10.19
C TRP A 71 11.65 -9.44 -9.76
N GLU A 72 11.98 -9.72 -8.49
CA GLU A 72 12.03 -11.08 -7.97
C GLU A 72 10.64 -11.65 -7.66
N ARG A 73 9.64 -10.78 -7.45
CA ARG A 73 8.27 -11.18 -7.09
C ARG A 73 7.21 -10.37 -7.84
N ARG A 74 6.78 -10.94 -8.97
CA ARG A 74 5.70 -10.37 -9.80
C ARG A 74 4.40 -10.13 -9.02
N SER A 75 4.06 -11.00 -8.05
CA SER A 75 2.85 -10.85 -7.23
C SER A 75 2.90 -9.61 -6.34
N THR A 76 3.98 -9.41 -5.60
CA THR A 76 4.18 -8.25 -4.73
C THR A 76 4.23 -6.95 -5.55
N TYR A 77 4.93 -6.96 -6.69
CA TYR A 77 4.95 -5.83 -7.62
C TYR A 77 3.55 -5.49 -8.14
N SER A 78 2.78 -6.49 -8.58
CA SER A 78 1.41 -6.31 -9.06
C SER A 78 0.50 -5.70 -7.98
N LEU A 79 0.60 -6.16 -6.73
CA LEU A 79 -0.17 -5.60 -5.62
C LEU A 79 0.15 -4.12 -5.35
N ILE A 80 1.43 -3.75 -5.35
CA ILE A 80 1.85 -2.35 -5.15
C ILE A 80 1.37 -1.46 -6.30
N THR A 81 1.48 -1.95 -7.53
CA THR A 81 1.00 -1.27 -8.74
C THR A 81 -0.51 -1.06 -8.68
N GLU A 82 -1.28 -2.11 -8.37
CA GLU A 82 -2.74 -2.03 -8.25
C GLU A 82 -3.16 -1.01 -7.20
N GLN A 83 -2.54 -1.06 -6.02
CA GLN A 83 -2.83 -0.12 -4.94
C GLN A 83 -2.53 1.33 -5.35
N SER A 84 -1.39 1.55 -5.99
CA SER A 84 -0.98 2.87 -6.46
C SER A 84 -1.99 3.44 -7.46
N CYS A 85 -2.43 2.63 -8.42
CA CYS A 85 -3.45 3.03 -9.38
C CYS A 85 -4.83 3.27 -8.75
N ASN A 86 -5.20 2.46 -7.77
CA ASN A 86 -6.45 2.63 -7.03
C ASN A 86 -6.49 3.96 -6.26
N LEU A 87 -5.41 4.32 -5.58
CA LEU A 87 -5.28 5.64 -4.92
C LEU A 87 -5.26 6.79 -5.91
N ALA A 88 -4.60 6.62 -7.05
CA ALA A 88 -4.53 7.66 -8.07
C ALA A 88 -5.89 7.93 -8.73
N ARG A 89 -6.73 6.90 -8.90
CA ARG A 89 -8.13 7.06 -9.34
C ARG A 89 -8.97 7.88 -8.38
N ILE A 90 -8.71 7.81 -7.07
CA ILE A 90 -9.41 8.62 -6.06
C ILE A 90 -9.04 10.11 -6.20
N ARG A 91 -7.77 10.44 -6.46
CA ARG A 91 -7.34 11.83 -6.68
C ARG A 91 -7.68 12.39 -8.07
N GLY A 92 -7.98 11.52 -9.02
CA GLY A 92 -8.26 11.85 -10.42
C GLY A 92 -7.05 11.62 -11.31
N LEU A 93 -7.23 10.77 -12.34
CA LEU A 93 -6.17 10.34 -13.27
C LEU A 93 -5.52 11.50 -14.05
N ASN A 94 -6.19 12.65 -14.12
CA ASN A 94 -5.67 13.84 -14.80
C ASN A 94 -4.49 14.49 -14.06
N GLN A 95 -4.29 14.17 -12.78
CA GLN A 95 -3.16 14.66 -11.98
C GLN A 95 -1.92 13.74 -12.06
N LEU A 96 -2.06 12.54 -12.63
CA LEU A 96 -0.94 11.61 -12.84
C LEU A 96 -0.04 12.09 -13.98
N LYS A 97 1.28 11.97 -13.79
CA LYS A 97 2.30 12.30 -14.78
C LYS A 97 3.27 11.13 -14.95
N GLY A 98 3.82 11.00 -16.16
CA GLY A 98 4.87 10.03 -16.48
C GLY A 98 4.43 8.57 -16.33
N TYR A 99 5.39 7.72 -15.96
CA TYR A 99 5.28 6.25 -15.94
C TYR A 99 4.06 5.73 -15.17
N LEU A 100 3.68 6.34 -14.04
CA LEU A 100 2.52 5.89 -13.27
C LEU A 100 1.19 6.09 -14.03
N LYS A 101 1.10 7.10 -14.90
CA LYS A 101 -0.08 7.30 -15.73
C LYS A 101 -0.21 6.18 -16.76
N GLU A 102 0.88 5.84 -17.43
CA GLU A 102 0.96 4.76 -18.42
C GLU A 102 0.62 3.42 -17.75
N LEU A 103 1.30 3.10 -16.65
CA LEU A 103 1.11 1.89 -15.84
C LEU A 103 -0.35 1.68 -15.38
N CYS A 104 -1.08 2.75 -15.08
CA CYS A 104 -2.46 2.67 -14.60
C CYS A 104 -3.53 2.70 -15.71
N LEU A 105 -3.15 3.07 -16.94
CA LEU A 105 -4.00 3.11 -18.12
C LEU A 105 -3.83 1.87 -19.01
N GLU A 106 -2.61 1.34 -19.09
CA GLU A 106 -2.30 0.06 -19.72
C GLU A 106 -2.73 -1.06 -18.76
N GLY A 107 -4.00 -1.45 -18.83
CA GLY A 107 -4.50 -2.61 -18.10
C GLY A 107 -3.78 -3.87 -18.59
N HIS A 108 -2.88 -4.41 -17.77
CA HIS A 108 -2.44 -5.80 -17.85
C HIS A 108 -3.47 -6.74 -17.22
#